data_AF-A0A7S4FJQ1-F1
#
_entry.id   AF-A0A7S4FJQ1-F1
#
_cell.length_a   1.000
_cell.length_b   1.000
_cell.length_c   1.000
_cell.angle_alpha   90.00
_cell.angle_beta   90.00
_cell.angle_gamma   90.00
#
_symmetry.space_group_name_H-M   'P 1'
#
loop_
_entity.id
_entity.type
_entity.pdbx_description
1 polymer ?
#
loop_
_entity_poly.entity_id
_entity_poly.type
_entity_poly.pdbx_seq_one_letter_code
_entity_poly.pdbx_strand_id
1 'polypeptide(L)'
;GGAAPEIEAAFRLATFGPQLLWLLMVALPRSPITRAVMEPWFAVAFFAIVHGYVDVVGGQQPGAIDDLAKFGDVFNPEGAPLVAFQQMLKNPTFVTEEWSHVLAWDLFVGRWIWLDGVRRGINTRASVLLTNFTGPPGLLLHLGLCLLSGKGLPPSGLEPGPAPLVMPLPTERPNADALVRRLFGAGGAGSAAAIAVECAEDVVWEDLGAPAPVTGRESVYAMLAGRERADLAAGARVVVDKE
;
A
#
# COMPACT_ATOMS: atom_id res chain seq x y z
N GLY A 1 -15.00 43.04 7.46
CA GLY A 1 -13.87 42.17 7.09
C GLY A 1 -14.00 40.84 7.79
N GLY A 2 -14.97 40.03 7.37
CA GLY A 2 -15.08 38.62 7.74
C GLY A 2 -14.64 37.76 6.56
N ALA A 3 -14.31 36.49 6.80
CA ALA A 3 -14.00 35.58 5.72
C ALA A 3 -15.27 35.29 4.88
N ALA A 4 -15.10 34.81 3.66
CA ALA A 4 -16.24 34.34 2.88
C ALA A 4 -16.96 33.20 3.66
N PRO A 5 -18.31 33.11 3.62
CA PRO A 5 -19.05 32.10 4.37
C PRO A 5 -18.57 30.66 4.10
N GLU A 6 -18.13 30.39 2.88
CA GLU A 6 -17.58 29.10 2.46
C GLU A 6 -16.24 28.78 3.15
N ILE A 7 -15.38 29.78 3.33
CA ILE A 7 -14.11 29.66 4.04
C ILE A 7 -14.35 29.38 5.52
N GLU A 8 -15.28 30.09 6.17
CA GLU A 8 -15.63 29.83 7.57
C GLU A 8 -16.26 28.44 7.75
N ALA A 9 -17.09 28.01 6.81
CA ALA A 9 -17.69 26.67 6.83
C ALA A 9 -16.61 25.58 6.70
N ALA A 10 -15.67 25.73 5.76
CA ALA A 10 -14.55 24.81 5.58
C ALA A 10 -13.65 24.76 6.81
N PHE A 11 -13.34 25.92 7.43
CA PHE A 11 -12.57 26.00 8.66
C PHE A 11 -13.22 25.18 9.80
N ARG A 12 -14.54 25.33 10.00
CA ARG A 12 -15.29 24.59 11.02
C ARG A 12 -15.33 23.10 10.71
N LEU A 13 -15.53 22.73 9.45
CA LEU A 13 -15.55 21.34 9.03
C LEU A 13 -14.18 20.66 9.23
N ALA A 14 -13.09 21.31 8.81
CA ALA A 14 -11.73 20.80 8.99
C ALA A 14 -11.39 20.66 10.48
N THR A 15 -11.79 21.61 11.31
CA THR A 15 -11.50 21.60 12.76
C THR A 15 -12.26 20.50 13.50
N PHE A 16 -13.58 20.40 13.29
CA PHE A 16 -14.45 19.54 14.11
C PHE A 16 -14.80 18.21 13.44
N GLY A 17 -14.77 18.12 12.11
CA GLY A 17 -15.10 16.91 11.37
C GLY A 17 -14.24 15.70 11.73
N PRO A 18 -12.90 15.82 11.78
CA PRO A 18 -12.02 14.68 12.07
C PRO A 18 -12.13 14.16 13.51
N GLN A 19 -12.72 14.91 14.44
CA GLN A 19 -12.68 14.59 15.88
C GLN A 19 -13.30 13.23 16.21
N LEU A 20 -14.34 12.83 15.48
CA LEU A 20 -14.95 11.49 15.63
C LEU A 20 -14.00 10.38 15.16
N LEU A 21 -13.20 10.64 14.11
CA LEU A 21 -12.21 9.68 13.60
C LEU A 21 -11.08 9.48 14.61
N TRP A 22 -10.61 10.57 15.21
CA TRP A 22 -9.63 10.53 16.29
C TRP A 22 -10.15 9.76 17.50
N LEU A 23 -11.39 10.02 17.91
CA LEU A 23 -12.04 9.29 19.01
C LEU A 23 -12.12 7.79 18.73
N LEU A 24 -12.48 7.38 17.51
CA LEU A 24 -12.53 5.97 17.11
C LEU A 24 -11.15 5.29 17.21
N MET A 25 -10.09 5.95 16.73
CA MET A 25 -8.73 5.41 16.79
C MET A 25 -8.18 5.33 18.22
N VAL A 26 -8.50 6.28 19.09
CA VAL A 26 -7.98 6.32 20.47
C VAL A 26 -8.78 5.42 21.41
N ALA A 27 -10.11 5.57 21.43
CA ALA A 27 -10.97 4.85 22.36
C ALA A 27 -11.16 3.38 21.95
N LEU A 28 -11.39 3.14 20.65
CA LEU A 28 -11.79 1.84 20.10
C LEU A 28 -10.85 1.34 18.99
N PRO A 29 -9.51 1.31 19.18
CA PRO A 29 -8.53 1.10 18.11
C PRO A 29 -8.67 -0.21 17.34
N ARG A 30 -9.30 -1.24 17.91
CA ARG A 30 -9.45 -2.57 17.32
C ARG A 30 -10.90 -2.93 16.98
N SER A 31 -11.83 -1.99 17.10
CA SER A 31 -13.23 -2.26 16.80
C SER A 31 -13.46 -2.46 15.29
N PRO A 32 -14.44 -3.28 14.89
CA PRO A 32 -14.81 -3.43 13.47
C PRO A 32 -15.22 -2.11 12.83
N ILE A 33 -15.85 -1.21 13.59
CA ILE A 33 -16.28 0.12 13.12
C ILE A 33 -15.06 0.99 12.81
N THR A 34 -14.11 1.08 13.74
CA THR A 34 -12.87 1.86 13.52
C THR A 34 -12.13 1.35 12.29
N ARG A 35 -12.06 0.03 12.09
CA ARG A 35 -11.44 -0.56 10.90
C ARG A 35 -12.18 -0.23 9.61
N ALA A 36 -13.49 -0.42 9.58
CA ALA A 36 -14.31 -0.11 8.42
C ALA A 36 -14.22 1.37 7.99
N VAL A 37 -14.07 2.29 8.95
CA VAL A 37 -13.95 3.73 8.68
C VAL A 37 -12.51 4.14 8.32
N MET A 38 -11.51 3.65 9.05
CA MET A 38 -10.13 4.14 8.98
C MET A 38 -9.20 3.30 8.10
N GLU A 39 -9.51 2.04 7.77
CA GLU A 39 -8.70 1.25 6.84
C GLU A 39 -8.82 1.75 5.38
N PRO A 40 -10.01 2.13 4.88
CA PRO A 40 -10.10 2.76 3.57
C PRO A 40 -9.43 4.15 3.53
N TRP A 41 -9.15 4.64 2.33
CA TRP A 41 -8.61 5.99 2.14
C TRP A 41 -9.66 7.10 2.28
N PHE A 42 -10.94 6.75 2.34
CA PHE A 42 -12.05 7.70 2.29
C PHE A 42 -11.92 8.83 3.32
N ALA A 43 -11.61 8.52 4.58
CA ALA A 43 -11.47 9.52 5.64
C ALA A 43 -10.40 10.57 5.32
N VAL A 44 -9.20 10.15 4.91
CA VAL A 44 -8.10 11.06 4.55
C VAL A 44 -8.41 11.80 3.26
N ALA A 45 -8.91 11.09 2.24
CA ALA A 45 -9.25 11.68 0.94
C ALA A 45 -10.32 12.75 1.08
N PHE A 46 -11.33 12.54 1.94
CA PHE A 46 -12.36 13.53 2.19
C PHE A 46 -11.79 14.84 2.74
N PHE A 47 -10.94 14.80 3.78
CA PHE A 47 -10.35 16.02 4.34
C PHE A 47 -9.29 16.65 3.43
N ALA A 48 -8.58 15.84 2.63
CA ALA A 48 -7.72 16.37 1.56
C ALA A 48 -8.53 17.12 0.48
N ILE A 49 -9.72 16.62 0.12
CA ILE A 49 -10.64 17.31 -0.80
C ILE A 49 -11.17 18.61 -0.16
N VAL A 50 -11.48 18.61 1.13
CA VAL A 50 -11.89 19.84 1.85
C VAL A 50 -10.77 20.89 1.78
N HIS A 51 -9.52 20.50 2.01
CA HIS A 51 -8.36 21.40 1.86
C HIS A 51 -8.23 21.90 0.41
N GLY A 52 -8.24 21.02 -0.59
CA GLY A 52 -8.18 21.43 -2.00
C GLY A 52 -9.34 22.34 -2.44
N TYR A 53 -10.51 22.20 -1.82
CA TYR A 53 -11.62 23.13 -2.01
C TYR A 53 -11.30 24.53 -1.46
N VAL A 54 -10.66 24.62 -0.29
CA VAL A 54 -10.20 25.90 0.27
C VAL A 54 -9.18 26.56 -0.65
N ASP A 55 -8.25 25.82 -1.24
CA ASP A 55 -7.28 26.36 -2.20
C ASP A 55 -7.96 27.02 -3.40
N VAL A 56 -8.94 26.31 -3.98
CA VAL A 56 -9.68 26.78 -5.16
C VAL A 56 -10.50 28.03 -4.82
N VAL A 57 -11.26 28.01 -3.72
CA VAL A 57 -12.09 29.15 -3.31
C VAL A 57 -11.23 30.33 -2.86
N GLY A 58 -10.12 30.06 -2.18
CA GLY A 58 -9.16 31.06 -1.73
C GLY A 58 -8.50 31.78 -2.89
N GLY A 59 -8.08 31.05 -3.93
CA GLY A 59 -7.52 31.62 -5.15
C GLY A 59 -8.50 32.49 -5.96
N GLN A 60 -9.80 32.38 -5.70
CA GLN A 60 -10.85 33.20 -6.32
C GLN A 60 -11.19 34.47 -5.53
N GLN A 61 -10.63 34.65 -4.32
CA GLN A 61 -10.91 35.83 -3.50
C GLN A 61 -10.26 37.11 -4.09
N PRO A 62 -10.90 38.28 -3.94
CA PRO A 62 -10.29 39.55 -4.31
C PRO A 62 -8.97 39.76 -3.56
N GLY A 63 -7.90 40.08 -4.29
CA GLY A 63 -6.56 40.29 -3.71
C GLY A 63 -5.70 39.03 -3.55
N ALA A 64 -6.18 37.84 -3.99
CA ALA A 64 -5.42 36.59 -3.88
C ALA A 64 -4.02 36.65 -4.52
N ILE A 65 -3.86 37.38 -5.63
CA ILE A 65 -2.56 37.56 -6.30
C ILE A 65 -1.59 38.38 -5.43
N ASP A 66 -2.08 39.45 -4.79
CA ASP A 66 -1.25 40.26 -3.89
C ASP A 66 -0.87 39.47 -2.64
N ASP A 67 -1.79 38.65 -2.14
CA ASP A 67 -1.53 37.77 -0.99
C ASP A 67 -0.54 36.66 -1.32
N LEU A 68 -0.56 36.11 -2.54
CA LEU A 68 0.46 35.17 -3.02
C LEU A 68 1.85 35.83 -3.10
N ALA A 69 1.93 37.08 -3.57
CA ALA A 69 3.19 37.82 -3.58
C ALA A 69 3.75 38.04 -2.17
N LYS A 70 2.89 38.42 -1.21
CA LYS A 70 3.27 38.54 0.22
C LYS A 70 3.69 37.21 0.83
N PHE A 71 3.04 36.11 0.45
CA PHE A 71 3.44 34.79 0.89
C PHE A 71 4.83 34.41 0.35
N GLY A 72 5.19 34.87 -0.85
CA GLY A 72 6.55 34.71 -1.39
C GLY A 72 7.65 35.25 -0.47
N ASP A 73 7.39 36.31 0.30
CA ASP A 73 8.35 36.87 1.26
C ASP A 73 8.68 35.91 2.41
N VAL A 74 7.84 34.90 2.69
CA VAL A 74 8.12 33.82 3.66
C VAL A 74 9.32 32.98 3.21
N PHE A 75 9.56 32.88 1.91
CA PHE A 75 10.64 32.09 1.33
C PHE A 75 11.84 32.94 0.91
N ASN A 76 11.84 34.24 1.21
CA ASN A 76 12.98 35.11 0.95
C ASN A 76 14.06 34.94 2.04
N PRO A 77 15.24 34.36 1.72
CA PRO A 77 16.30 34.12 2.70
C PRO A 77 16.97 35.41 3.19
N GLU A 78 16.89 36.50 2.43
CA GLU A 78 17.44 37.82 2.79
C GLU A 78 16.43 38.67 3.58
N GLY A 79 15.17 38.24 3.66
CA GLY A 79 14.07 38.95 4.31
C GLY A 79 13.88 38.58 5.79
N ALA A 80 12.68 38.88 6.29
CA ALA A 80 12.24 38.52 7.64
C ALA A 80 11.11 37.47 7.55
N PRO A 81 11.42 36.19 7.25
CA PRO A 81 10.43 35.18 6.89
C PRO A 81 9.38 34.92 7.97
N LEU A 82 9.79 34.97 9.25
CA LEU A 82 8.87 34.85 10.38
C LEU A 82 7.85 36.00 10.42
N VAL A 83 8.31 37.24 10.19
CA VAL A 83 7.44 38.42 10.19
C VAL A 83 6.50 38.38 8.99
N ALA A 84 6.98 37.96 7.82
CA ALA A 84 6.18 37.75 6.63
C ALA A 84 5.05 36.73 6.89
N PHE A 85 5.39 35.58 7.47
CA PHE A 85 4.39 34.56 7.80
C PHE A 85 3.36 35.07 8.82
N GLN A 86 3.80 35.81 9.84
CA GLN A 86 2.89 36.45 10.81
C GLN A 86 1.92 37.44 10.16
N GLN A 87 2.32 38.13 9.08
CA GLN A 87 1.39 38.99 8.35
C GLN A 87 0.32 38.17 7.62
N MET A 88 0.69 37.02 7.07
CA MET A 88 -0.26 36.13 6.39
C MET A 88 -1.35 35.61 7.34
N LEU A 89 -1.03 35.42 8.62
CA LEU A 89 -2.02 35.03 9.65
C LEU A 89 -3.15 36.06 9.88
N LYS A 90 -3.05 37.28 9.34
CA LYS A 90 -4.14 38.26 9.35
C LYS A 90 -5.18 38.00 8.26
N ASN A 91 -4.86 37.18 7.27
CA ASN A 91 -5.76 36.80 6.19
C ASN A 91 -6.55 35.53 6.57
N PRO A 92 -7.88 35.62 6.75
CA PRO A 92 -8.69 34.46 7.12
C PRO A 92 -8.67 33.32 6.10
N THR A 93 -8.51 33.63 4.81
CA THR A 93 -8.40 32.63 3.75
C THR A 93 -7.12 31.83 3.91
N PHE A 94 -5.98 32.51 4.10
CA PHE A 94 -4.68 31.87 4.35
C PHE A 94 -4.70 31.03 5.63
N VAL A 95 -5.25 31.58 6.72
CA VAL A 95 -5.37 30.85 8.00
C VAL A 95 -6.19 29.58 7.83
N THR A 96 -7.26 29.62 7.03
CA THR A 96 -8.10 28.45 6.79
C THR A 96 -7.41 27.42 5.92
N GLU A 97 -6.71 27.87 4.89
CA GLU A 97 -5.92 27.02 4.00
C GLU A 97 -4.86 26.26 4.81
N GLU A 98 -3.94 26.97 5.47
CA GLU A 98 -2.86 26.38 6.28
C GLU A 98 -3.40 25.50 7.42
N TRP A 99 -4.49 25.90 8.07
CA TRP A 99 -5.08 25.10 9.15
C TRP A 99 -5.69 23.79 8.63
N SER A 100 -6.43 23.83 7.53
CA SER A 100 -6.98 22.62 6.92
C SER A 100 -5.88 21.70 6.38
N HIS A 101 -4.80 22.30 5.86
CA HIS A 101 -3.61 21.61 5.36
C HIS A 101 -2.95 20.78 6.47
N VAL A 102 -2.61 21.40 7.61
CA VAL A 102 -1.97 20.69 8.72
C VAL A 102 -2.87 19.61 9.32
N LEU A 103 -4.17 19.86 9.47
CA LEU A 103 -5.11 18.87 10.02
C LEU A 103 -5.29 17.66 9.10
N ALA A 104 -5.30 17.85 7.78
CA ALA A 104 -5.35 16.75 6.82
C ALA A 104 -4.10 15.86 6.90
N TRP A 105 -2.92 16.48 7.02
CA TRP A 105 -1.66 15.75 7.20
C TRP A 105 -1.58 15.04 8.55
N ASP A 106 -2.03 15.67 9.63
CA ASP A 106 -2.09 15.04 10.94
C ASP A 106 -3.01 13.82 10.93
N LEU A 107 -4.20 13.92 10.32
CA LEU A 107 -5.09 12.78 10.18
C LEU A 107 -4.46 11.64 9.37
N PHE A 108 -3.75 11.98 8.29
CA PHE A 108 -3.01 11.00 7.49
C PHE A 108 -1.95 10.28 8.33
N VAL A 109 -1.12 11.02 9.06
CA VAL A 109 -0.07 10.46 9.92
C VAL A 109 -0.68 9.66 11.08
N GLY A 110 -1.72 10.17 11.73
CA GLY A 110 -2.42 9.51 12.81
C GLY A 110 -3.05 8.18 12.38
N ARG A 111 -3.67 8.16 11.19
CA ARG A 111 -4.16 6.92 10.55
C ARG A 111 -3.01 5.95 10.27
N TRP A 112 -1.89 6.44 9.76
CA TRP A 112 -0.72 5.60 9.48
C TRP A 112 -0.15 4.97 10.74
N ILE A 113 0.05 5.76 11.81
CA ILE A 113 0.46 5.29 13.15
C ILE A 113 -0.50 4.21 13.64
N TRP A 114 -1.80 4.48 13.57
CA TRP A 114 -2.83 3.55 14.00
C TRP A 114 -2.78 2.23 13.22
N LEU A 115 -2.73 2.27 11.89
CA LEU A 115 -2.63 1.08 11.03
C LEU A 115 -1.39 0.24 11.34
N ASP A 116 -0.22 0.89 11.44
CA ASP A 116 1.04 0.23 11.77
C ASP A 116 0.96 -0.48 13.13
N GLY A 117 0.49 0.23 14.17
CA GLY A 117 0.40 -0.35 15.49
C GLY A 117 -0.70 -1.41 15.64
N VAL A 118 -1.81 -1.32 14.91
CA VAL A 118 -2.80 -2.41 14.86
C VAL A 118 -2.20 -3.66 14.26
N ARG A 119 -1.49 -3.55 13.11
CA ARG A 119 -0.83 -4.68 12.44
C ARG A 119 0.26 -5.31 13.30
N ARG A 120 1.05 -4.47 13.98
CA ARG A 120 2.23 -4.91 14.74
C ARG A 120 1.93 -5.15 16.22
N GLY A 121 0.69 -4.98 16.68
CA GLY A 121 0.33 -5.13 18.09
C GLY A 121 1.06 -4.14 19.01
N ILE A 122 1.24 -2.89 18.57
CA ILE A 122 1.81 -1.78 19.36
C ILE A 122 0.66 -0.89 19.86
N ASN A 123 0.72 -0.41 21.10
CA ASN A 123 -0.28 0.50 21.63
C ASN A 123 -0.05 1.91 21.07
N THR A 124 -0.97 2.38 20.22
CA THR A 124 -0.85 3.66 19.50
C THR A 124 -1.62 4.80 20.15
N ARG A 125 -2.34 4.58 21.27
CA ARG A 125 -3.27 5.57 21.83
C ARG A 125 -2.59 6.90 22.13
N ALA A 126 -1.45 6.86 22.82
CA ALA A 126 -0.71 8.07 23.17
C ALA A 126 -0.12 8.75 21.93
N SER A 127 0.43 7.97 20.98
CA SER A 127 0.96 8.50 19.72
C SER A 127 -0.10 9.18 18.87
N VAL A 128 -1.26 8.53 18.67
CA VAL A 128 -2.40 9.06 17.91
C VAL A 128 -2.97 10.31 18.59
N LEU A 129 -3.11 10.29 19.92
CA LEU A 129 -3.59 11.45 20.67
C LEU A 129 -2.62 12.62 20.55
N LEU A 130 -1.32 12.36 20.64
CA LEU A 130 -0.30 13.40 20.53
C LEU A 130 -0.20 13.94 19.09
N THR A 131 -0.43 13.11 18.07
CA THR A 131 -0.57 13.57 16.69
C THR A 131 -1.79 14.46 16.51
N ASN A 132 -2.94 14.13 17.10
CA ASN A 132 -4.12 14.99 17.02
C ASN A 132 -3.91 16.40 17.61
N PHE A 133 -3.10 16.53 18.66
CA PHE A 133 -2.91 17.82 19.34
C PHE A 133 -1.68 18.60 18.87
N THR A 134 -0.63 17.90 18.43
CA THR A 134 0.68 18.52 18.18
C THR A 134 1.37 18.00 16.92
N GLY A 135 0.75 17.08 16.17
CA GLY A 135 1.27 16.54 14.92
C GLY A 135 2.57 15.72 15.06
N PRO A 136 3.74 16.25 14.67
CA PRO A 136 5.01 15.51 14.61
C PRO A 136 5.46 14.79 15.90
N PRO A 137 5.27 15.32 17.12
CA PRO A 137 5.68 14.61 18.34
C PRO A 137 4.99 13.24 18.52
N GLY A 138 3.76 13.07 18.02
CA GLY A 138 3.07 11.77 18.05
C GLY A 138 3.74 10.72 17.16
N LEU A 139 4.28 11.15 16.02
CA LEU A 139 5.10 10.30 15.14
C LEU A 139 6.38 9.86 15.86
N LEU A 140 7.12 10.79 16.47
CA LEU A 140 8.33 10.48 17.23
C LEU A 140 8.06 9.48 18.35
N LEU A 141 6.95 9.66 19.08
CA LEU A 141 6.53 8.73 20.12
C LEU A 141 6.25 7.34 19.55
N HIS A 142 5.53 7.24 18.42
CA HIS A 142 5.27 5.95 17.78
C HIS A 142 6.55 5.24 17.36
N LEU A 143 7.49 5.95 16.72
CA LEU A 143 8.78 5.38 16.33
C LEU A 143 9.59 4.89 17.55
N GLY A 144 9.57 5.66 18.64
CA GLY A 144 10.16 5.25 19.92
C GLY A 144 9.52 3.96 20.48
N LEU A 145 8.18 3.88 20.48
CA LEU A 145 7.46 2.68 20.92
C LEU A 145 7.76 1.47 20.03
N CYS A 146 7.92 1.68 18.72
CA CYS A 146 8.32 0.63 17.78
C CYS A 146 9.69 0.05 18.16
N LEU A 147 10.68 0.90 18.40
CA LEU A 147 12.02 0.49 18.84
C LEU A 147 11.99 -0.23 20.19
N LEU A 148 11.31 0.35 21.19
CA LEU A 148 11.20 -0.23 22.54
C LEU A 148 10.45 -1.57 22.56
N SER A 149 9.54 -1.80 21.61
CA SER A 149 8.83 -3.07 21.48
C SER A 149 9.67 -4.20 20.84
N GLY A 150 10.90 -3.92 20.41
CA GLY A 150 11.76 -4.88 19.71
C GLY A 150 11.34 -5.19 18.28
N LYS A 151 10.34 -4.47 17.73
CA LYS A 151 9.78 -4.71 16.38
C LYS A 151 10.47 -3.91 15.29
N GLY A 152 11.52 -3.15 15.60
CA GLY A 152 12.23 -2.25 14.69
C GLY A 152 11.42 -1.01 14.31
N LEU A 153 11.95 -0.14 13.46
CA LEU A 153 11.17 0.95 12.85
C LEU A 153 10.15 0.39 11.84
N PRO A 154 9.06 1.12 11.53
CA PRO A 154 8.19 0.78 10.41
C PRO A 154 9.02 0.62 9.11
N PRO A 155 8.71 -0.37 8.25
CA PRO A 155 9.49 -0.62 7.05
C PRO A 155 9.58 0.61 6.16
N SER A 156 10.80 0.97 5.72
CA SER A 156 11.07 2.12 4.83
C SER A 156 10.75 1.86 3.36
N GLY A 157 10.24 0.67 3.02
CA GLY A 157 9.90 0.30 1.66
C GLY A 157 11.08 -0.22 0.84
N LEU A 158 11.73 -1.29 1.31
CA LEU A 158 12.52 -2.22 0.50
C LEU A 158 12.37 -3.69 0.96
N GLU A 159 11.39 -3.98 1.81
CA GLU A 159 10.95 -5.36 1.98
C GLU A 159 9.84 -5.63 0.97
N PRO A 160 9.86 -6.76 0.25
CA PRO A 160 8.75 -7.17 -0.60
C PRO A 160 7.52 -7.37 0.28
N GLY A 161 6.71 -6.31 0.40
CA GLY A 161 5.36 -6.42 0.91
C GLY A 161 4.58 -7.40 0.03
N PRO A 162 3.54 -8.04 0.58
CA PRO A 162 2.68 -8.92 -0.22
C PRO A 162 2.18 -8.13 -1.44
N ALA A 163 2.32 -8.75 -2.61
CA ALA A 163 2.00 -8.19 -3.90
C ALA A 163 0.64 -7.45 -3.90
N PRO A 164 0.48 -6.38 -4.69
CA PRO A 164 -0.77 -5.63 -4.79
C PRO A 164 -1.95 -6.57 -5.04
N LEU A 165 -3.14 -6.16 -4.58
CA LEU A 165 -4.42 -6.85 -4.72
C LEU A 165 -4.65 -7.33 -6.16
N VAL A 166 -4.19 -8.53 -6.45
CA VAL A 166 -4.67 -9.32 -7.58
C VAL A 166 -6.01 -9.88 -7.13
N MET A 167 -7.06 -9.55 -7.87
CA MET A 167 -8.36 -10.24 -7.84
C MET A 167 -8.16 -11.72 -7.46
N PRO A 168 -8.88 -12.28 -6.47
CA PRO A 168 -8.64 -13.66 -6.05
C PRO A 168 -8.97 -14.58 -7.22
N LEU A 169 -7.94 -14.94 -7.97
CA LEU A 169 -7.97 -16.10 -8.84
C LEU A 169 -8.14 -17.32 -7.94
N PRO A 170 -8.87 -18.35 -8.40
CA PRO A 170 -9.19 -19.55 -7.65
C PRO A 170 -8.00 -20.06 -6.82
N THR A 171 -8.30 -20.50 -5.60
CA THR A 171 -7.39 -20.77 -4.47
C THR A 171 -6.34 -21.87 -4.66
N GLU A 172 -6.12 -22.34 -5.88
CA GLU A 172 -4.99 -23.19 -6.23
C GLU A 172 -4.18 -22.49 -7.31
N ARG A 173 -3.16 -21.73 -6.90
CA ARG A 173 -2.14 -21.30 -7.86
C ARG A 173 -1.44 -22.58 -8.36
N PRO A 174 -1.40 -22.85 -9.67
CA PRO A 174 -0.59 -23.93 -10.22
C PRO A 174 0.85 -23.72 -9.76
N ASN A 175 1.36 -24.62 -8.92
CA ASN A 175 2.76 -24.62 -8.51
C ASN A 175 3.50 -25.65 -9.37
N ALA A 176 4.43 -25.18 -10.19
CA ALA A 176 5.26 -26.04 -11.03
C ALA A 176 5.99 -27.11 -10.19
N ASP A 177 6.44 -26.77 -8.97
CA ASP A 177 7.10 -27.71 -8.07
C ASP A 177 6.16 -28.82 -7.60
N ALA A 178 4.89 -28.49 -7.35
CA ALA A 178 3.89 -29.47 -6.95
C ALA A 178 3.51 -30.39 -8.11
N LEU A 179 3.41 -29.83 -9.33
CA LEU A 179 3.16 -30.59 -10.55
C LEU A 179 4.31 -31.57 -10.85
N VAL A 180 5.56 -31.10 -10.81
CA VAL A 180 6.74 -31.95 -11.03
C VAL A 180 6.84 -33.05 -9.97
N ARG A 181 6.59 -32.73 -8.70
CA ARG A 181 6.56 -33.76 -7.63
C ARG A 181 5.47 -34.79 -7.83
N ARG A 182 4.31 -34.40 -8.36
CA ARG A 182 3.21 -35.33 -8.72
C ARG A 182 3.60 -36.20 -9.91
N LEU A 183 4.19 -35.62 -10.95
CA LEU A 183 4.58 -36.30 -12.18
C LEU A 183 5.70 -37.33 -11.97
N PHE A 184 6.65 -37.06 -11.06
CA PHE A 184 7.86 -37.87 -10.91
C PHE A 184 7.98 -38.65 -9.57
N GLY A 185 6.98 -38.56 -8.69
CA GLY A 185 6.89 -39.36 -7.46
C GLY A 185 8.11 -39.28 -6.51
N ALA A 186 8.06 -39.99 -5.38
CA ALA A 186 9.16 -39.99 -4.41
C ALA A 186 10.42 -40.76 -4.88
N GLY A 187 10.32 -41.52 -5.97
CA GLY A 187 11.38 -42.38 -6.50
C GLY A 187 11.88 -41.97 -7.89
N GLY A 188 11.60 -40.73 -8.34
CA GLY A 188 12.04 -40.18 -9.62
C GLY A 188 11.41 -40.85 -10.86
N ALA A 189 10.38 -41.67 -10.67
CA ALA A 189 9.70 -42.38 -11.74
C ALA A 189 8.47 -41.59 -12.20
N GLY A 190 8.45 -41.21 -13.47
CA GLY A 190 7.28 -40.66 -14.17
C GLY A 190 6.93 -41.54 -15.38
N SER A 191 5.76 -41.31 -15.98
CA SER A 191 5.35 -41.99 -17.22
C SER A 191 4.96 -40.99 -18.29
N ALA A 192 5.11 -41.37 -19.56
CA ALA A 192 4.68 -40.55 -20.69
C ALA A 192 3.19 -40.18 -20.61
N ALA A 193 2.36 -41.10 -20.10
CA ALA A 193 0.93 -40.89 -19.93
C ALA A 193 0.63 -39.82 -18.88
N ALA A 194 1.31 -39.85 -17.72
CA ALA A 194 1.13 -38.85 -16.68
C ALA A 194 1.52 -37.45 -17.14
N ILE A 195 2.63 -37.33 -17.89
CA ILE A 195 3.09 -36.04 -18.42
C ILE A 195 2.10 -35.50 -19.47
N ALA A 196 1.65 -36.35 -20.39
CA ALA A 196 0.75 -35.93 -21.46
C ALA A 196 -0.62 -35.43 -20.96
N VAL A 197 -1.16 -36.04 -19.88
CA VAL A 197 -2.43 -35.61 -19.26
C VAL A 197 -2.36 -34.17 -18.74
N GLU A 198 -1.18 -33.74 -18.28
CA GLU A 198 -0.96 -32.41 -17.71
C GLU A 198 -0.58 -31.35 -18.77
N CYS A 199 -0.24 -31.77 -19.99
CA CYS A 199 0.04 -30.85 -21.08
C CYS A 199 -1.25 -30.18 -21.58
N ALA A 200 -1.15 -28.91 -21.98
CA ALA A 200 -2.21 -28.23 -22.72
C ALA A 200 -2.49 -28.94 -24.07
N GLU A 201 -3.68 -28.77 -24.64
CA GLU A 201 -4.04 -29.41 -25.92
C GLU A 201 -3.17 -28.91 -27.07
N ASP A 202 -2.82 -27.62 -27.02
CA ASP A 202 -1.99 -26.88 -27.98
C ASP A 202 -0.50 -26.83 -27.57
N VAL A 203 -0.05 -27.74 -26.71
CA VAL A 203 1.34 -27.78 -26.23
C VAL A 203 2.35 -27.76 -27.39
N VAL A 204 3.37 -26.92 -27.27
CA VAL A 204 4.56 -26.94 -28.12
C VAL A 204 5.72 -27.41 -27.26
N TRP A 205 6.18 -28.63 -27.49
CA TRP A 205 7.23 -29.27 -26.73
C TRP A 205 8.58 -29.08 -27.42
N GLU A 206 9.42 -28.24 -26.83
CA GLU A 206 10.81 -28.06 -27.25
C GLU A 206 11.70 -29.05 -26.50
N ASP A 207 12.37 -29.90 -27.26
CA ASP A 207 13.42 -30.78 -26.76
C ASP A 207 14.76 -30.35 -27.36
N LEU A 208 15.71 -30.03 -26.48
CA LEU A 208 17.06 -29.63 -26.84
C LEU A 208 17.81 -30.68 -27.67
N GLY A 209 17.41 -31.95 -27.60
CA GLY A 209 17.96 -33.05 -28.41
C GLY A 209 17.25 -33.31 -29.74
N ALA A 210 16.14 -32.62 -30.03
CA ALA A 210 15.34 -32.85 -31.23
C ALA A 210 15.55 -31.74 -32.28
N PRO A 211 15.50 -32.06 -33.59
CA PRO A 211 15.72 -31.08 -34.66
C PRO A 211 14.55 -30.10 -34.86
N ALA A 212 13.37 -30.40 -34.30
CA ALA A 212 12.18 -29.56 -34.39
C ALA A 212 11.26 -29.80 -33.18
N PRO A 213 10.45 -28.81 -32.78
CA PRO A 213 9.47 -28.95 -31.71
C PRO A 213 8.33 -29.90 -32.08
N VAL A 214 7.77 -30.57 -31.07
CA VAL A 214 6.60 -31.44 -31.21
C VAL A 214 5.36 -30.69 -30.75
N THR A 215 4.36 -30.57 -31.62
CA THR A 215 3.13 -29.82 -31.31
C THR A 215 1.96 -30.76 -31.09
N GLY A 216 1.16 -30.49 -30.07
CA GLY A 216 -0.06 -31.23 -29.75
C GLY A 216 0.15 -32.37 -28.76
N ARG A 217 -0.80 -32.52 -27.84
CA ARG A 217 -0.74 -33.47 -26.71
C ARG A 217 -0.52 -34.92 -27.15
N GLU A 218 -1.20 -35.37 -28.19
CA GLU A 218 -1.07 -36.76 -28.70
C GLU A 218 0.33 -37.04 -29.27
N SER A 219 0.89 -36.08 -30.01
CA SER A 219 2.23 -36.20 -30.59
C SER A 219 3.31 -36.19 -29.51
N VAL A 220 3.14 -35.37 -28.48
CA VAL A 220 4.02 -35.36 -27.29
C VAL A 220 3.96 -36.71 -26.57
N TYR A 221 2.76 -37.25 -26.35
CA TYR A 221 2.60 -38.59 -25.74
C TYR A 221 3.30 -39.67 -26.56
N ALA A 222 3.08 -39.71 -27.88
CA ALA A 222 3.66 -40.72 -28.76
C ALA A 222 5.20 -40.70 -28.72
N MET A 223 5.80 -39.50 -28.72
CA MET A 223 7.24 -39.32 -28.57
C MET A 223 7.74 -39.83 -27.22
N LEU A 224 7.16 -39.36 -26.11
CA LEU A 224 7.60 -39.72 -24.76
C LEU A 224 7.43 -41.22 -24.50
N ALA A 225 6.32 -41.82 -24.94
CA ALA A 225 6.07 -43.25 -24.81
C ALA A 225 7.06 -44.08 -25.65
N GLY A 226 7.51 -43.56 -26.79
CA GLY A 226 8.58 -44.17 -27.58
C GLY A 226 9.91 -44.22 -26.83
N ARG A 227 10.26 -43.13 -26.15
CA ARG A 227 11.49 -43.04 -25.33
C ARG A 227 11.42 -43.93 -24.11
N GLU A 228 10.30 -43.90 -23.39
CA GLU A 228 10.06 -44.75 -22.22
C GLU A 228 10.22 -46.24 -22.59
N ARG A 229 9.69 -46.68 -23.74
CA ARG A 229 9.90 -48.05 -24.24
C ARG A 229 11.38 -48.34 -24.57
N ALA A 230 12.09 -47.39 -25.15
CA ALA A 230 13.50 -47.55 -25.48
C ALA A 230 14.38 -47.65 -24.22
N ASP A 231 14.13 -46.80 -23.22
CA ASP A 231 14.83 -46.81 -21.93
C ASP A 231 14.58 -48.12 -21.18
N LEU A 232 13.31 -48.58 -21.14
CA LEU A 232 12.96 -49.88 -20.56
C LEU A 232 13.65 -51.04 -21.28
N ALA A 233 13.71 -51.02 -22.61
CA ALA A 233 14.40 -52.04 -23.40
C ALA A 233 15.92 -52.03 -23.17
N ALA A 234 16.50 -50.86 -22.87
CA ALA A 234 17.92 -50.69 -22.54
C ALA A 234 18.24 -50.96 -21.06
N GLY A 235 17.24 -51.24 -20.22
CA GLY A 235 17.42 -51.38 -18.77
C GLY A 235 17.81 -50.07 -18.06
N ALA A 236 17.64 -48.93 -18.73
CA ALA A 236 17.92 -47.61 -18.17
C ALA A 236 16.76 -47.16 -17.27
N ARG A 237 17.08 -46.46 -16.17
CA ARG A 237 16.09 -45.84 -15.30
C ARG A 237 16.53 -44.42 -14.96
N VAL A 238 15.60 -43.46 -15.06
CA VAL A 238 15.82 -42.09 -14.58
C VAL A 238 15.92 -42.12 -13.05
N VAL A 239 17.05 -41.67 -12.52
CA VAL A 239 17.28 -41.47 -11.09
C VAL A 239 17.42 -39.98 -10.87
N VAL A 240 16.50 -39.38 -10.13
CA VAL A 240 16.62 -37.99 -9.69
C VAL A 240 17.35 -38.02 -8.34
N ASP A 241 18.56 -37.48 -8.30
CA ASP A 241 19.33 -37.39 -7.07
C ASP A 241 18.62 -36.47 -6.07
N LYS A 242 18.57 -36.88 -4.80
CA LYS A 242 18.00 -36.07 -3.72
C LYS A 242 19.14 -35.47 -2.92
N GLU A 243 19.47 -34.21 -3.19
CA GLU A 243 20.13 -33.36 -2.18
C GLU A 243 19.08 -32.70 -1.28
#